data_AF-A0A1F8EVS0-F1
#
_entry.id   AF-A0A1F8EVS0-F1
#
_cell.length_a   1.000
_cell.length_b   1.000
_cell.length_c   1.000
_cell.angle_alpha   90.00
_cell.angle_beta   90.00
_cell.angle_gamma   90.00
#
_symmetry.space_group_name_H-M   'P 1'
#
loop_
_entity.id
_entity.type
_entity.pdbx_description
1 polymer ?
#
loop_
_entity_poly.entity_id
_entity_poly.type
_entity_poly.pdbx_seq_one_letter_code
_entity_poly.pdbx_strand_id
1 'polypeptide(L)'
;MKEKFIIQFLEELVSALGELSRSLSRISYKGFRYSDFNTNLLDHGKRYSGFKNLERRGIIRRKNGDEFIFTKNGQKWFQESHARYFKNKNNGKWDGKWRVVIFDIPQELHKQRIKFRTKLLSLGFSALQKSVFVFPYPCDKELGDICEKLGITDYVDRIVAESIGFCESGFLKKFGL
;
A
#
# COMPACT_ATOMS: atom_id res chain seq x y z
N MET A 1 6.79 9.95 -19.45
CA MET A 1 5.49 9.38 -19.88
C MET A 1 5.12 8.07 -19.14
N LYS A 2 6.03 7.08 -19.04
CA LYS A 2 5.80 5.80 -18.31
C LYS A 2 5.63 5.94 -16.79
N GLU A 3 6.39 6.84 -16.16
CA GLU A 3 6.32 7.11 -14.71
C GLU A 3 5.00 7.74 -14.30
N LYS A 4 4.49 8.71 -15.08
CA LYS A 4 3.22 9.39 -14.80
C LYS A 4 2.04 8.41 -14.77
N PHE A 5 1.99 7.46 -15.71
CA PHE A 5 0.98 6.40 -15.71
C PHE A 5 1.11 5.48 -14.49
N ILE A 6 2.33 5.11 -14.10
CA ILE A 6 2.56 4.25 -12.93
C ILE A 6 2.10 4.96 -11.65
N ILE A 7 2.46 6.22 -11.46
CA ILE A 7 2.06 7.00 -10.29
C ILE A 7 0.54 7.13 -10.25
N GLN A 8 -0.07 7.52 -11.37
CA GLN A 8 -1.52 7.67 -11.47
C GLN A 8 -2.24 6.33 -11.30
N PHE A 9 -1.69 5.22 -11.80
CA PHE A 9 -2.21 3.88 -11.57
C PHE A 9 -2.10 3.45 -10.11
N LEU A 10 -1.03 3.84 -9.41
CA LEU A 10 -0.88 3.59 -7.98
C LEU A 10 -1.84 4.45 -7.16
N GLU A 11 -2.03 5.72 -7.52
CA GLU A 11 -3.03 6.61 -6.91
C GLU A 11 -4.45 6.06 -7.11
N GLU A 12 -4.80 5.68 -8.34
CA GLU A 12 -6.08 5.08 -8.67
C GLU A 12 -6.26 3.72 -7.98
N LEU A 13 -5.21 2.88 -7.85
CA LEU A 13 -5.26 1.66 -7.07
C LEU A 13 -5.45 1.95 -5.58
N VAL A 14 -4.73 2.91 -5.00
CA VAL A 14 -4.84 3.26 -3.59
C VAL A 14 -6.24 3.81 -3.29
N SER A 15 -6.78 4.63 -4.20
CA SER A 15 -8.12 5.20 -4.14
C SER A 15 -9.19 4.11 -4.30
N ALA A 16 -9.12 3.28 -5.34
CA ALA A 16 -10.02 2.15 -5.55
C ALA A 16 -9.97 1.16 -4.38
N LEU A 17 -8.78 0.84 -3.85
CA LEU A 17 -8.62 0.03 -2.64
C LEU A 17 -9.11 0.73 -1.36
N GLY A 18 -9.15 2.06 -1.36
CA GLY A 18 -9.71 2.89 -0.29
C GLY A 18 -11.25 2.93 -0.29
N GLU A 19 -11.85 2.77 -1.47
CA GLU A 19 -13.30 2.67 -1.71
C GLU A 19 -13.81 1.21 -1.59
N LEU A 20 -12.99 0.22 -2.01
CA LEU A 20 -13.24 -1.22 -1.89
C LEU A 20 -13.17 -1.75 -0.44
N SER A 21 -12.92 -0.89 0.57
CA SER A 21 -12.78 -1.29 1.98
C SER A 21 -14.01 -2.00 2.57
N ARG A 22 -15.19 -1.86 1.95
CA ARG A 22 -16.40 -2.62 2.30
C ARG A 22 -16.34 -4.11 1.92
N SER A 23 -15.45 -4.51 0.99
CA SER A 23 -15.35 -5.87 0.43
C SER A 23 -14.03 -6.60 0.75
N LEU A 24 -13.00 -5.89 1.23
CA LEU A 24 -11.63 -6.40 1.37
C LEU A 24 -11.34 -7.21 2.66
N SER A 25 -12.37 -7.73 3.36
CA SER A 25 -12.17 -8.84 4.32
C SER A 25 -11.67 -10.13 3.64
N ARG A 26 -11.56 -10.13 2.32
CA ARG A 26 -11.04 -11.21 1.48
C ARG A 26 -9.96 -10.68 0.53
N ILE A 27 -8.85 -10.15 1.04
CA ILE A 27 -7.60 -10.16 0.24
C ILE A 27 -7.10 -11.61 0.19
N SER A 28 -7.83 -12.43 -0.55
CA SER A 28 -7.23 -13.38 -1.47
C SER A 28 -6.98 -12.56 -2.73
N TYR A 29 -5.77 -12.58 -3.26
CA TYR A 29 -5.40 -12.94 -4.65
C TYR A 29 -6.46 -12.95 -5.79
N LYS A 30 -7.58 -12.22 -5.67
CA LYS A 30 -8.67 -12.04 -6.63
C LYS A 30 -8.43 -10.71 -7.34
N GLY A 31 -8.55 -10.70 -8.67
CA GLY A 31 -8.07 -9.59 -9.49
C GLY A 31 -8.85 -8.30 -9.35
N PHE A 32 -8.34 -7.28 -10.02
CA PHE A 32 -8.98 -5.99 -10.21
C PHE A 32 -9.57 -5.92 -11.62
N ARG A 33 -10.78 -5.34 -11.76
CA ARG A 33 -11.42 -5.13 -13.06
C ARG A 33 -11.09 -3.74 -13.60
N TYR A 34 -11.07 -3.61 -14.92
CA TYR A 34 -10.89 -2.32 -15.59
C TYR A 34 -11.91 -1.25 -15.14
N SER A 35 -13.14 -1.66 -14.86
CA SER A 35 -14.24 -0.79 -14.42
C SER A 35 -14.07 -0.21 -13.01
N ASP A 36 -13.16 -0.76 -12.20
CA ASP A 36 -13.01 -0.39 -10.79
C ASP A 36 -12.20 0.90 -10.60
N PHE A 37 -11.67 1.47 -11.68
CA PHE A 37 -10.87 2.70 -11.65
C PHE A 37 -11.69 3.90 -12.09
N ASN A 38 -11.49 5.06 -11.45
CA ASN A 38 -12.10 6.33 -11.85
C ASN A 38 -11.51 6.80 -13.19
N THR A 39 -12.10 6.27 -14.26
CA THR A 39 -11.63 6.35 -15.64
C THR A 39 -12.04 7.65 -16.35
N ASN A 40 -12.15 8.75 -15.62
CA ASN A 40 -12.40 10.07 -16.24
C ASN A 40 -11.11 10.89 -16.45
N LEU A 41 -9.95 10.47 -15.91
CA LEU A 41 -8.70 11.27 -15.90
C LEU A 41 -7.62 10.88 -16.95
N LEU A 42 -7.89 9.94 -17.84
CA LEU A 42 -6.93 9.41 -18.82
C LEU A 42 -7.62 9.12 -20.17
N ASP A 43 -6.87 9.14 -21.26
CA ASP A 43 -7.36 8.80 -22.60
C ASP A 43 -7.44 7.25 -22.79
N HIS A 44 -8.54 6.74 -23.35
CA HIS A 44 -8.78 5.30 -23.55
C HIS A 44 -7.65 4.57 -24.29
N GLY A 45 -7.04 5.21 -25.30
CA GLY A 45 -5.92 4.64 -26.06
C GLY A 45 -4.63 4.52 -25.24
N LYS A 46 -4.31 5.53 -24.42
CA LYS A 46 -3.11 5.53 -23.56
C LYS A 46 -3.23 4.50 -22.42
N ARG A 47 -4.45 4.26 -21.92
CA ARG A 47 -4.75 3.29 -20.84
C ARG A 47 -4.46 1.85 -21.23
N TYR A 48 -4.93 1.43 -22.40
CA TYR A 48 -4.76 0.05 -22.87
C TYR A 48 -3.27 -0.27 -23.11
N SER A 49 -2.50 0.73 -23.56
CA SER A 49 -1.04 0.62 -23.71
C SER A 49 -0.32 0.45 -22.37
N GLY A 50 -0.83 1.09 -21.30
CA GLY A 50 -0.28 1.01 -19.94
C GLY A 50 -0.44 -0.38 -19.33
N PHE A 51 -1.66 -0.93 -19.34
CA PHE A 51 -1.92 -2.29 -18.85
C PHE A 51 -1.19 -3.36 -19.68
N LYS A 52 -1.19 -3.24 -21.02
CA LYS A 52 -0.38 -4.12 -21.89
C LYS A 52 1.11 -4.05 -21.55
N ASN A 53 1.64 -2.88 -21.22
CA ASN A 53 3.03 -2.75 -20.81
C ASN A 53 3.31 -3.36 -19.43
N LEU A 54 2.39 -3.23 -18.46
CA LEU A 54 2.50 -3.91 -17.16
C LEU A 54 2.41 -5.43 -17.31
N GLU A 55 1.56 -5.93 -18.21
CA GLU A 55 1.44 -7.35 -18.54
C GLU A 55 2.72 -7.87 -19.24
N ARG A 56 3.24 -7.14 -20.22
CA ARG A 56 4.51 -7.46 -20.90
C ARG A 56 5.70 -7.50 -19.94
N ARG A 57 5.68 -6.66 -18.90
CA ARG A 57 6.70 -6.64 -17.82
C ARG A 57 6.48 -7.74 -16.78
N GLY A 58 5.43 -8.54 -16.92
CA GLY A 58 5.06 -9.59 -15.98
C GLY A 58 4.70 -9.05 -14.60
N ILE A 59 4.25 -7.80 -14.49
CA ILE A 59 3.77 -7.20 -13.23
C ILE A 59 2.34 -7.68 -12.97
N ILE A 60 1.52 -7.66 -14.01
CA ILE A 60 0.14 -8.14 -13.96
C ILE A 60 -0.03 -9.26 -14.96
N ARG A 61 -1.04 -10.11 -14.77
CA ARG A 61 -1.50 -11.07 -15.77
C ARG A 61 -3.02 -10.99 -15.85
N ARG A 62 -3.56 -11.10 -17.05
CA ARG A 62 -5.00 -11.22 -17.23
C ARG A 62 -5.47 -12.57 -16.69
N LYS A 63 -6.57 -12.54 -15.93
CA LYS A 63 -7.21 -13.75 -15.37
C LYS A 63 -8.38 -14.17 -16.24
N ASN A 64 -9.39 -13.31 -16.40
CA ASN A 64 -10.59 -13.52 -17.23
C ASN A 64 -11.10 -12.18 -17.76
N GLY A 65 -11.41 -12.07 -19.06
CA GLY A 65 -11.94 -10.82 -19.65
C GLY A 65 -11.05 -9.62 -19.30
N ASP A 66 -11.61 -8.63 -18.59
CA ASP A 66 -10.91 -7.43 -18.13
C ASP A 66 -10.45 -7.49 -16.65
N GLU A 67 -10.43 -8.68 -16.04
CA GLU A 67 -9.87 -8.90 -14.70
C GLU A 67 -8.37 -9.20 -14.80
N PHE A 68 -7.56 -8.44 -14.06
CA PHE A 68 -6.12 -8.61 -13.98
C PHE A 68 -5.70 -8.93 -12.54
N ILE A 69 -4.65 -9.73 -12.38
CA ILE A 69 -4.05 -10.05 -11.08
C ILE A 69 -2.56 -9.71 -11.08
N PHE A 70 -2.04 -9.25 -9.94
CA PHE A 70 -0.60 -9.11 -9.77
C PHE A 70 0.09 -10.48 -9.80
N THR A 71 1.22 -10.56 -10.48
CA THR A 71 2.15 -11.69 -10.34
C THR A 71 2.97 -11.51 -9.06
N LYS A 72 3.77 -12.52 -8.67
CA LYS A 72 4.75 -12.36 -7.58
C LYS A 72 5.70 -11.17 -7.81
N ASN A 73 6.16 -11.00 -9.06
CA ASN A 73 6.99 -9.87 -9.45
C ASN A 73 6.23 -8.54 -9.34
N GLY A 74 4.96 -8.52 -9.74
CA GLY A 74 4.12 -7.34 -9.61
C GLY A 74 3.81 -6.93 -8.18
N GLN A 75 3.66 -7.90 -7.27
CA GLN A 75 3.50 -7.63 -5.84
C GLN A 75 4.74 -6.96 -5.26
N LYS A 76 5.93 -7.48 -5.59
CA LYS A 76 7.20 -6.87 -5.21
C LYS A 76 7.34 -5.46 -5.79
N TRP A 77 7.07 -5.32 -7.09
CA TRP A 77 7.07 -4.03 -7.78
C TRP A 77 6.09 -3.04 -7.15
N PHE A 78 4.88 -3.48 -6.78
CA PHE A 78 3.87 -2.64 -6.15
C PHE A 78 4.34 -2.16 -4.77
N GLN A 79 4.88 -3.04 -3.93
CA GLN A 79 5.43 -2.69 -2.62
C GLN A 79 6.56 -1.66 -2.73
N GLU A 80 7.51 -1.88 -3.64
CA GLU A 80 8.62 -0.95 -3.91
C GLU A 80 8.13 0.39 -4.46
N SER A 81 7.11 0.36 -5.34
CA SER A 81 6.57 1.58 -5.95
C SER A 81 5.71 2.38 -4.98
N HIS A 82 5.06 1.73 -4.01
CA HIS A 82 4.29 2.40 -2.97
C HIS A 82 5.18 3.13 -1.97
N ALA A 83 6.29 2.49 -1.56
CA ALA A 83 7.32 3.17 -0.77
C ALA A 83 7.88 4.39 -1.52
N ARG A 84 8.08 4.27 -2.84
CA ARG A 84 8.51 5.38 -3.70
C ARG A 84 7.45 6.48 -3.86
N TYR A 85 6.17 6.12 -3.91
CA TYR A 85 5.07 7.08 -3.98
C TYR A 85 5.04 7.97 -2.72
N PHE A 86 5.09 7.37 -1.53
CA PHE A 86 5.16 8.13 -0.29
C PHE A 86 6.47 8.90 -0.11
N LYS A 87 7.59 8.33 -0.59
CA LYS A 87 8.85 9.07 -0.72
C LYS A 87 8.61 10.35 -1.52
N ASN A 88 8.07 10.26 -2.74
CA ASN A 88 7.81 11.41 -3.61
C ASN A 88 6.79 12.41 -3.04
N LYS A 89 5.73 11.93 -2.37
CA LYS A 89 4.72 12.78 -1.72
C LYS A 89 5.33 13.70 -0.65
N ASN A 90 6.38 13.24 0.03
CA ASN A 90 7.10 13.99 1.05
C ASN A 90 8.41 14.63 0.52
N ASN A 91 8.42 15.09 -0.74
CA ASN A 91 9.61 15.66 -1.43
C ASN A 91 10.83 14.73 -1.48
N GLY A 92 10.62 13.42 -1.35
CA GLY A 92 11.64 12.41 -1.58
C GLY A 92 12.59 12.16 -0.42
N LYS A 93 12.47 12.91 0.69
CA LYS A 93 13.47 12.88 1.77
C LYS A 93 12.90 12.26 3.03
N TRP A 94 13.61 11.26 3.53
CA TRP A 94 13.47 10.82 4.90
C TRP A 94 13.91 11.96 5.82
N ASP A 95 13.13 12.28 6.83
CA ASP A 95 13.41 13.32 7.82
C ASP A 95 14.24 12.79 9.01
N GLY A 96 14.81 11.60 8.87
CA GLY A 96 15.55 10.92 9.94
C GLY A 96 14.68 10.29 11.01
N LYS A 97 13.34 10.24 10.83
CA LYS A 97 12.42 9.68 11.83
C LYS A 97 11.63 8.47 11.31
N TRP A 98 11.37 7.53 12.18
CA TRP A 98 10.51 6.38 11.96
C TRP A 98 9.10 6.66 12.44
N ARG A 99 8.11 6.14 11.71
CA ARG A 99 6.70 6.12 12.09
C ARG A 99 6.43 4.71 12.54
N VAL A 100 6.42 4.53 13.84
CA VAL A 100 6.20 3.25 14.49
C VAL A 100 4.72 3.15 14.80
N VAL A 101 4.03 2.24 14.15
CA VAL A 101 2.62 1.93 14.41
C VAL A 101 2.59 0.73 15.34
N ILE A 102 2.03 0.94 16.53
CA ILE A 102 1.76 -0.11 17.51
C ILE A 102 0.26 -0.29 17.63
N PHE A 103 -0.19 -1.51 17.92
CA PHE A 103 -1.60 -1.75 18.15
C PHE A 103 -1.85 -2.93 19.08
N ASP A 104 -2.92 -2.85 19.85
CA ASP A 104 -3.43 -3.94 20.66
C ASP A 104 -4.92 -4.16 20.38
N ILE A 105 -5.19 -4.74 19.21
CA ILE A 105 -6.56 -4.98 18.74
C ILE A 105 -7.07 -6.29 19.36
N PRO A 106 -8.16 -6.23 20.15
CA PRO A 106 -8.64 -7.36 20.93
C PRO A 106 -9.14 -8.50 20.04
N GLN A 107 -9.27 -9.70 20.61
CA GLN A 107 -9.49 -10.91 19.84
C GLN A 107 -10.88 -10.95 19.18
N GLU A 108 -11.86 -10.29 19.77
CA GLU A 108 -13.21 -10.06 19.25
C GLU A 108 -13.15 -9.31 17.90
N LEU A 109 -12.14 -8.46 17.73
CA LEU A 109 -11.86 -7.68 16.52
C LEU A 109 -10.77 -8.31 15.65
N HIS A 110 -10.58 -9.64 15.73
CA HIS A 110 -9.58 -10.37 14.96
C HIS A 110 -9.64 -10.08 13.45
N LYS A 111 -10.85 -9.95 12.88
CA LYS A 111 -11.04 -9.63 11.46
C LYS A 111 -10.47 -8.25 11.12
N GLN A 112 -10.69 -7.25 11.98
CA GLN A 112 -10.15 -5.90 11.83
C GLN A 112 -8.63 -5.91 11.98
N ARG A 113 -8.09 -6.67 12.93
CA ARG A 113 -6.63 -6.86 13.11
C ARG A 113 -5.96 -7.41 11.85
N ILE A 114 -6.53 -8.44 11.24
CA ILE A 114 -6.02 -8.99 9.97
C ILE A 114 -6.09 -7.95 8.85
N LYS A 115 -7.23 -7.26 8.71
CA LYS A 115 -7.40 -6.21 7.70
C LYS A 115 -6.37 -5.09 7.87
N PHE A 116 -6.18 -4.62 9.10
CA PHE A 116 -5.25 -3.55 9.43
C PHE A 116 -3.81 -3.93 9.08
N ARG A 117 -3.34 -5.10 9.53
CA ARG A 117 -2.02 -5.64 9.19
C ARG A 117 -1.81 -5.74 7.68
N THR A 118 -2.82 -6.26 6.97
CA THR A 118 -2.75 -6.41 5.51
C THR A 118 -2.67 -5.04 4.82
N LYS A 119 -3.41 -4.05 5.33
CA LYS A 119 -3.39 -2.69 4.80
C LYS A 119 -2.03 -2.02 5.03
N LEU A 120 -1.46 -2.09 6.23
CA LEU A 120 -0.12 -1.57 6.53
C LEU A 120 0.93 -2.15 5.57
N LEU A 121 0.95 -3.47 5.39
CA LEU A 121 1.88 -4.13 4.45
C LEU A 121 1.67 -3.65 3.00
N SER A 122 0.41 -3.49 2.58
CA SER A 122 0.09 -3.00 1.23
C SER A 122 0.55 -1.56 1.00
N LEU A 123 0.63 -0.76 2.06
CA LEU A 123 1.09 0.62 2.03
C LEU A 123 2.61 0.75 2.12
N GLY A 124 3.33 -0.37 2.25
CA GLY A 124 4.79 -0.40 2.34
C GLY A 124 5.33 -0.30 3.76
N PHE A 125 4.48 -0.36 4.80
CA PHE A 125 4.97 -0.55 6.16
C PHE A 125 5.65 -1.91 6.27
N SER A 126 6.67 -1.96 7.12
CA SER A 126 7.38 -3.21 7.39
C SER A 126 7.14 -3.64 8.83
N ALA A 127 6.83 -4.92 9.02
CA ALA A 127 6.63 -5.48 10.35
C ALA A 127 7.96 -5.52 11.12
N LEU A 128 7.99 -4.84 12.26
CA LEU A 128 9.06 -4.93 13.27
C LEU A 128 8.76 -6.10 14.23
N GLN A 129 7.50 -6.25 14.63
CA GLN A 129 6.98 -7.36 15.45
C GLN A 129 5.54 -7.71 15.03
N LYS A 130 4.89 -8.64 15.76
CA LYS A 130 3.50 -9.07 15.47
C LYS A 130 2.47 -7.93 15.55
N SER A 131 2.71 -6.90 16.33
CA SER A 131 1.80 -5.74 16.39
C SER A 131 2.55 -4.40 16.30
N VAL A 132 3.76 -4.44 15.74
CA VAL A 132 4.60 -3.25 15.58
C VAL A 132 5.07 -3.17 14.14
N PHE A 133 4.79 -2.06 13.50
CA PHE A 133 5.13 -1.78 12.11
C PHE A 133 5.88 -0.46 12.01
N VAL A 134 6.79 -0.38 11.06
CA VAL A 134 7.62 0.82 10.86
C VAL A 134 7.53 1.31 9.43
N PHE A 135 7.56 2.63 9.30
CA PHE A 135 7.59 3.31 8.02
C PHE A 135 8.41 4.60 8.12
N PRO A 136 9.26 4.92 7.14
CA PRO A 136 10.17 6.06 7.26
C PRO A 136 9.55 7.39 6.81
N TYR A 137 8.31 7.45 6.33
CA TYR A 137 7.72 8.70 5.82
C TYR A 137 6.46 9.10 6.59
N PRO A 138 6.14 10.41 6.71
CA PRO A 138 4.87 10.87 7.25
C PRO A 138 3.68 10.17 6.57
N CYS A 139 2.74 9.71 7.39
CA CYS A 139 1.60 8.90 6.95
C CYS A 139 0.38 9.06 7.87
N ASP A 140 0.32 10.17 8.61
CA ASP A 140 -0.66 10.44 9.66
C ASP A 140 -2.10 10.37 9.13
N LYS A 141 -2.34 11.06 8.00
CA LYS A 141 -3.65 11.12 7.37
C LYS A 141 -4.09 9.73 6.89
N GLU A 142 -3.21 9.02 6.19
CA GLU A 142 -3.51 7.69 5.66
C GLU A 142 -3.76 6.68 6.79
N LEU A 143 -2.98 6.75 7.86
CA LEU A 143 -3.17 5.88 9.02
C LEU A 143 -4.50 6.16 9.72
N GLY A 144 -4.83 7.44 9.96
CA GLY A 144 -6.11 7.87 10.54
C GLY A 144 -7.30 7.38 9.71
N ASP A 145 -7.29 7.61 8.40
CA ASP A 145 -8.34 7.17 7.49
C ASP A 145 -8.59 5.64 7.55
N ILE A 146 -7.53 4.85 7.73
CA ILE A 146 -7.64 3.38 7.83
C ILE A 146 -8.23 2.98 9.18
N CYS A 147 -7.77 3.59 10.27
CA CYS A 147 -8.23 3.30 11.62
C CYS A 147 -9.71 3.63 11.78
N GLU A 148 -10.13 4.80 11.31
CA GLU A 148 -11.54 5.24 11.33
C GLU A 148 -12.42 4.28 10.52
N LYS A 149 -12.02 3.94 9.29
CA LYS A 149 -12.79 3.02 8.42
C LYS A 149 -12.92 1.62 9.01
N LEU A 150 -11.96 1.17 9.80
CA LEU A 150 -11.98 -0.15 10.44
C LEU A 150 -12.61 -0.13 11.84
N GLY A 151 -12.89 1.05 12.39
CA GLY A 151 -13.40 1.22 13.75
C GLY A 151 -12.42 0.73 14.82
N ILE A 152 -11.13 1.02 14.65
CA ILE A 152 -10.05 0.53 15.55
C ILE A 152 -9.17 1.66 16.10
N THR A 153 -9.58 2.92 15.98
CA THR A 153 -8.78 4.08 16.38
C THR A 153 -8.28 3.97 17.83
N ASP A 154 -9.12 3.48 18.74
CA ASP A 154 -8.78 3.35 20.16
C ASP A 154 -7.72 2.27 20.48
N TYR A 155 -7.40 1.41 19.50
CA TYR A 155 -6.47 0.29 19.66
C TYR A 155 -5.13 0.49 18.95
N VAL A 156 -4.94 1.63 18.27
CA VAL A 156 -3.79 1.90 17.42
C VAL A 156 -3.15 3.20 17.84
N ASP A 157 -1.84 3.15 18.08
CA ASP A 157 -1.04 4.36 18.32
C ASP A 157 0.10 4.44 17.31
N ARG A 158 0.57 5.65 17.08
CA ARG A 158 1.67 5.96 16.17
C ARG A 158 2.69 6.85 16.86
N ILE A 159 3.87 6.27 17.05
CA ILE A 159 5.02 6.90 17.66
C ILE A 159 5.95 7.41 16.55
N VAL A 160 6.48 8.62 16.74
CA VAL A 160 7.59 9.14 15.95
C VAL A 160 8.87 8.89 16.73
N ALA A 161 9.80 8.12 16.17
CA ALA A 161 11.04 7.72 16.84
C ALA A 161 12.26 8.05 15.97
N GLU A 162 13.38 8.43 16.58
CA GLU A 162 14.64 8.64 15.86
C GLU A 162 15.35 7.31 15.55
N SER A 163 15.10 6.26 16.33
CA SER A 163 15.62 4.92 16.09
C SER A 163 14.59 3.84 16.46
N ILE A 164 14.66 2.70 15.76
CA ILE A 164 13.85 1.50 16.02
C ILE A 164 14.68 0.36 16.66
N GLY A 165 15.86 0.69 17.17
CA GLY A 165 16.73 -0.23 17.90
C GLY A 165 17.59 -1.13 17.00
N PHE A 166 18.03 -2.27 17.54
CA PHE A 166 19.10 -3.10 16.97
C PHE A 166 18.88 -3.57 15.51
N CYS A 167 17.64 -3.68 15.06
CA CYS A 167 17.31 -4.15 13.72
C CYS A 167 17.25 -3.04 12.65
N GLU A 168 17.43 -1.78 13.04
CA GLU A 168 17.29 -0.60 12.19
C GLU A 168 18.07 -0.71 10.87
N SER A 169 19.32 -1.19 10.93
CA SER A 169 20.17 -1.37 9.74
C SER A 169 19.52 -2.22 8.64
N GLY A 170 18.71 -3.22 9.00
CA GLY A 170 17.96 -4.03 8.05
C GLY A 170 16.82 -3.26 7.39
N PHE A 171 16.15 -2.39 8.14
CA PHE A 171 15.06 -1.57 7.63
C PHE A 171 15.56 -0.43 6.75
N LEU A 172 16.68 0.23 7.11
CA LEU A 172 17.31 1.23 6.25
C LEU A 172 17.60 0.68 4.85
N LYS A 173 18.28 -0.47 4.77
CA LYS A 173 18.52 -1.19 3.51
C LYS A 173 17.23 -1.52 2.76
N LYS A 174 16.20 -1.96 3.48
CA LYS A 174 14.90 -2.32 2.89
C LYS A 174 14.19 -1.12 2.27
N PHE A 175 14.29 0.06 2.89
CA PHE A 175 13.66 1.29 2.42
C PHE A 175 14.56 2.09 1.46
N GLY A 176 15.80 1.66 1.24
CA GLY A 176 16.77 2.37 0.40
C GLY A 176 17.14 3.73 0.98
N LEU A 177 17.38 3.75 2.29
CA LEU A 177 17.79 4.89 3.10
C LEU A 177 19.25 4.75 3.55
#